data_AF-X1D7X1-F1
#
_entry.id   AF-X1D7X1-F1
#
_cell.length_a   1.000
_cell.length_b   1.000
_cell.length_c   1.000
_cell.angle_alpha   90.00
_cell.angle_beta   90.00
_cell.angle_gamma   90.00
#
_symmetry.space_group_name_H-M   'P 1'
#
loop_
_entity.id
_entity.type
_entity.pdbx_description
1 polymer ?
#
loop_
_entity_poly.entity_id
_entity_poly.type
_entity_poly.pdbx_seq_one_letter_code
_entity_poly.pdbx_strand_id
1 'polypeptide(L)'
;PWEGKGFKPVGYGYDSIAATIMTIHRMEPETSGLTGGEALEQRRQLIREVDSRGIIATPANSYINELVVEAARLSISLDGEAVEITYGDKPRIQRRAHG
;
A
#
# COMPACT_ATOMS: atom_id res chain seq x y z
N PRO A 1 22.24 8.04 -17.32
CA PRO A 1 22.84 8.78 -16.18
C PRO A 1 21.94 9.95 -15.77
N TRP A 2 21.48 9.97 -14.51
CA TRP A 2 20.77 11.10 -13.88
C TRP A 2 21.71 12.27 -13.56
N GLU A 3 22.83 12.36 -14.29
CA GLU A 3 23.96 13.26 -14.07
C GLU A 3 23.85 14.54 -14.94
N GLY A 4 22.75 14.72 -15.68
CA GLY A 4 22.43 15.92 -16.46
C GLY A 4 21.61 16.96 -15.67
N LYS A 5 20.98 17.93 -16.36
CA LYS A 5 20.12 18.97 -15.75
C LYS A 5 18.84 18.44 -15.05
N GLY A 6 18.59 17.14 -15.08
CA GLY A 6 17.46 16.50 -14.41
C GLY A 6 17.86 16.03 -13.02
N PHE A 7 16.98 16.18 -12.04
CA PHE A 7 17.21 15.65 -10.70
C PHE A 7 17.30 14.12 -10.72
N LYS A 8 18.12 13.55 -9.83
CA LYS A 8 18.08 12.11 -9.55
C LYS A 8 16.67 11.74 -9.08
N PRO A 9 16.00 10.74 -9.68
CA PRO A 9 14.75 10.25 -9.15
C PRO A 9 15.00 9.76 -7.71
N VAL A 10 14.31 10.39 -6.76
CA VAL A 10 14.30 10.03 -5.34
C VAL A 10 12.95 9.41 -5.04
N GLY A 11 12.94 8.15 -4.59
CA GLY A 11 11.73 7.38 -4.30
C GLY A 11 11.75 5.96 -4.88
N TYR A 12 10.60 5.31 -4.86
CA TYR A 12 10.41 3.98 -5.45
C TYR A 12 10.57 4.06 -6.97
N GLY A 13 11.71 3.59 -7.47
CA GLY A 13 11.99 3.50 -8.91
C GLY A 13 11.33 2.29 -9.57
N TYR A 14 11.65 2.08 -10.84
CA TYR A 14 11.22 0.92 -11.64
C TYR A 14 11.37 -0.40 -10.88
N ASP A 15 12.51 -0.62 -10.21
CA ASP A 15 12.79 -1.88 -9.51
C ASP A 15 11.79 -2.19 -8.40
N SER A 16 11.30 -1.16 -7.69
CA SER A 16 10.30 -1.35 -6.64
C SER A 16 8.94 -1.77 -7.22
N ILE A 17 8.57 -1.17 -8.35
CA ILE A 17 7.33 -1.50 -9.06
C ILE A 17 7.43 -2.93 -9.60
N ALA A 18 8.54 -3.25 -10.27
CA ALA A 18 8.81 -4.57 -10.81
C ALA A 18 8.79 -5.63 -9.70
N ALA A 19 9.46 -5.39 -8.57
CA ALA A 19 9.47 -6.32 -7.44
C ALA A 19 8.06 -6.57 -6.87
N THR A 20 7.23 -5.54 -6.80
CA THR A 20 5.83 -5.66 -6.34
C THR A 20 5.01 -6.51 -7.32
N ILE A 21 5.07 -6.22 -8.62
CA ILE A 21 4.34 -6.96 -9.66
C ILE A 21 4.80 -8.42 -9.72
N MET A 22 6.11 -8.67 -9.69
CA MET A 22 6.65 -10.03 -9.72
C MET A 22 6.26 -10.82 -8.47
N THR A 23 6.17 -10.15 -7.31
CA THR A 23 5.70 -10.78 -6.08
C THR A 23 4.22 -11.18 -6.19
N ILE A 24 3.37 -10.29 -6.70
CA ILE A 24 1.96 -10.59 -6.97
C ILE A 24 1.83 -11.78 -7.92
N HIS A 25 2.55 -11.75 -9.03
CA HIS A 25 2.52 -12.83 -10.03
C HIS A 25 2.97 -14.18 -9.46
N ARG A 26 4.02 -14.20 -8.62
CA ARG A 26 4.48 -15.41 -7.93
C ARG A 26 3.42 -16.00 -6.99
N MET A 27 2.57 -15.17 -6.40
CA MET A 27 1.53 -15.60 -5.46
C MET A 27 0.30 -16.20 -6.15
N GLU A 28 0.03 -15.86 -7.41
CA GLU A 28 -1.14 -16.37 -8.15
C GLU A 28 -1.22 -17.92 -8.19
N PRO A 29 -0.19 -18.66 -8.62
CA PRO A 29 -0.27 -20.11 -8.75
C PRO A 29 -0.45 -20.82 -7.40
N GLU A 30 0.04 -20.24 -6.31
CA GLU A 30 -0.07 -20.77 -4.93
C GLU A 30 -1.52 -20.87 -4.44
N THR A 31 -2.45 -20.24 -5.16
CA THR A 31 -3.88 -20.23 -4.83
C THR A 31 -4.73 -20.95 -5.88
N SER A 32 -4.09 -21.51 -6.91
CA SER A 32 -4.76 -22.18 -8.02
C SER A 32 -5.43 -23.49 -7.55
N GLY A 33 -6.69 -23.70 -7.92
CA GLY A 33 -7.46 -24.90 -7.56
C GLY A 33 -7.98 -24.94 -6.12
N LEU A 34 -7.66 -23.96 -5.27
CA LEU A 34 -8.22 -23.85 -3.92
C LEU A 34 -9.65 -23.29 -3.94
N THR A 35 -10.47 -23.68 -2.97
CA THR A 35 -11.79 -23.06 -2.78
C THR A 35 -11.65 -21.62 -2.28
N GLY A 36 -12.70 -20.80 -2.39
CA GLY A 36 -12.62 -19.36 -2.08
C GLY A 36 -12.07 -19.04 -0.68
N GLY A 37 -12.45 -19.82 0.34
CA GLY A 37 -11.95 -19.64 1.71
C GLY A 37 -10.48 -20.04 1.88
N GLU A 38 -10.10 -21.20 1.35
CA GLU A 38 -8.72 -21.69 1.39
C GLU A 38 -7.78 -20.77 0.62
N ALA A 39 -8.21 -20.32 -0.56
CA ALA A 39 -7.45 -19.38 -1.39
C ALA A 39 -7.25 -18.04 -0.66
N LEU A 40 -8.26 -17.54 0.07
CA LEU A 40 -8.14 -16.30 0.85
C LEU A 40 -7.12 -16.44 1.98
N GLU A 41 -7.19 -17.51 2.76
CA GLU A 41 -6.24 -17.74 3.86
C GLU A 41 -4.81 -17.94 3.33
N GLN A 42 -4.65 -18.66 2.23
CA GLN A 42 -3.36 -18.82 1.57
C GLN A 42 -2.78 -17.48 1.09
N ARG A 43 -3.60 -16.60 0.47
CA ARG A 43 -3.16 -15.24 0.10
C ARG A 43 -2.73 -14.43 1.32
N ARG A 44 -3.51 -14.45 2.40
CA ARG A 44 -3.17 -13.74 3.64
C ARG A 44 -1.83 -14.21 4.21
N GLN A 45 -1.58 -15.51 4.17
CA GLN A 45 -0.32 -16.07 4.63
C GLN A 45 0.85 -15.61 3.77
N LEU A 46 0.74 -15.70 2.45
CA LEU A 46 1.77 -15.21 1.52
C LEU A 46 2.05 -13.71 1.68
N ILE A 47 1.01 -12.88 1.89
CA ILE A 47 1.17 -11.44 2.13
C ILE A 47 1.96 -11.20 3.44
N ARG A 48 1.65 -11.94 4.51
CA ARG A 48 2.39 -11.84 5.78
C ARG A 48 3.86 -12.23 5.63
N GLU A 49 4.16 -13.26 4.83
CA GLU A 49 5.54 -13.68 4.56
C GLU A 49 6.33 -12.67 3.72
N VAL A 50 5.67 -11.99 2.78
CA VAL A 50 6.27 -10.89 2.02
C VAL A 50 6.52 -9.70 2.95
N ASP A 51 5.52 -9.35 3.77
CA ASP A 51 5.59 -8.25 4.71
C ASP A 51 6.70 -8.43 5.75
N SER A 52 6.83 -9.63 6.33
CA SER A 52 7.84 -9.93 7.36
C SER A 52 9.27 -9.78 6.86
N ARG A 53 9.50 -9.78 5.54
CA ARG A 53 10.83 -9.54 4.96
C ARG A 53 11.17 -8.05 4.92
N GLY A 54 10.18 -7.15 4.90
CA GLY A 54 10.38 -5.70 4.90
C GLY A 54 11.11 -5.15 3.67
N ILE A 55 11.13 -5.89 2.55
CA ILE A 55 11.89 -5.54 1.34
C ILE A 55 11.07 -4.63 0.40
N ILE A 56 9.79 -4.96 0.22
CA ILE A 56 8.87 -4.20 -0.64
C ILE A 56 7.74 -3.61 0.20
N ALA A 57 7.14 -2.54 -0.32
CA ALA A 57 5.96 -1.95 0.30
C ALA A 57 4.79 -2.94 0.27
N THR A 58 4.13 -3.12 1.40
CA THR A 58 2.89 -3.86 1.56
C THR A 58 1.86 -2.94 2.22
N PRO A 59 0.56 -3.29 2.20
CA PRO A 59 -0.44 -2.53 2.95
C PRO A 59 -0.12 -2.39 4.45
N ALA A 60 0.53 -3.40 5.05
CA ALA A 60 0.85 -3.38 6.48
C ALA A 60 2.04 -2.47 6.80
N ASN A 61 3.13 -2.53 6.01
CA ASN A 61 4.33 -1.73 6.26
C ASN A 61 4.31 -0.33 5.62
N SER A 62 3.34 -0.06 4.74
CA SER A 62 3.14 1.24 4.07
C SER A 62 1.80 1.90 4.44
N TYR A 63 1.20 1.51 5.58
CA TYR A 63 -0.12 1.97 6.00
C TYR A 63 -0.23 3.49 6.17
N ILE A 64 0.86 4.19 6.50
CA ILE A 64 0.87 5.65 6.58
C ILE A 64 0.59 6.27 5.20
N ASN A 65 1.21 5.76 4.14
CA ASN A 65 0.97 6.25 2.78
C ASN A 65 -0.47 5.94 2.35
N GLU A 66 -0.98 4.76 2.69
CA GLU A 66 -2.38 4.39 2.43
C GLU A 66 -3.35 5.36 3.11
N LEU A 67 -3.11 5.70 4.39
CA LEU A 67 -3.94 6.69 5.10
C LEU A 67 -3.88 8.07 4.45
N VAL A 68 -2.71 8.50 3.96
CA VAL A 68 -2.56 9.80 3.29
C VAL A 68 -3.30 9.82 1.96
N VAL A 69 -3.18 8.76 1.16
CA VAL A 69 -3.90 8.62 -0.12
C VAL A 69 -5.40 8.61 0.11
N GLU A 70 -5.88 7.82 1.08
CA GLU A 70 -7.31 7.74 1.38
C GLU A 70 -7.83 9.06 1.97
N ALA A 71 -7.05 9.77 2.79
CA ALA A 71 -7.42 11.08 3.29
C ALA A 71 -7.55 12.10 2.16
N ALA A 72 -6.61 12.09 1.20
CA ALA A 72 -6.68 12.94 0.02
C ALA A 72 -7.91 12.61 -0.85
N ARG A 73 -8.20 11.32 -1.05
CA ARG A 73 -9.41 10.87 -1.77
C ARG A 73 -10.69 11.37 -1.11
N LEU A 74 -10.78 11.27 0.22
CA LEU A 74 -11.91 11.79 0.98
C LEU A 74 -11.99 13.32 0.88
N SER A 75 -10.87 14.03 1.00
CA SER A 75 -10.81 15.50 0.87
C SER A 75 -11.35 15.96 -0.49
N ILE A 76 -10.94 15.33 -1.58
CA ILE A 76 -11.44 15.63 -2.94
C ILE A 76 -12.96 15.44 -3.01
N SER A 77 -13.50 14.37 -2.41
CA SER A 77 -14.96 14.14 -2.38
C SER A 77 -15.74 15.14 -1.51
N LEU A 78 -15.04 15.85 -0.61
CA LEU A 78 -15.56 16.90 0.26
C LEU A 78 -15.13 18.30 -0.21
N ASP A 79 -14.95 18.50 -1.52
CA ASP A 79 -14.58 19.79 -2.12
C ASP A 79 -13.32 20.44 -1.53
N GLY A 80 -12.34 19.62 -1.18
CA GLY A 80 -11.06 20.07 -0.62
C GLY A 80 -11.06 20.32 0.89
N GLU A 81 -12.08 19.87 1.64
CA GLU A 81 -12.08 19.95 3.09
C GLU A 81 -10.91 19.19 3.73
N ALA A 82 -10.46 19.67 4.90
CA ALA A 82 -9.44 18.99 5.69
C ALA A 82 -9.95 17.66 6.27
N VAL A 83 -9.16 16.60 6.10
CA VAL A 83 -9.42 15.26 6.63
C VAL A 83 -8.42 14.94 7.73
N GLU A 84 -8.91 14.38 8.83
CA GLU A 84 -8.08 13.95 9.94
C GLU A 84 -7.59 12.51 9.74
N ILE A 85 -6.30 12.27 10.00
CA ILE A 85 -5.72 10.94 10.07
C ILE A 85 -5.43 10.65 11.54
N THR A 86 -6.08 9.62 12.09
CA THR A 86 -5.76 9.08 13.42
C THR A 86 -4.82 7.90 13.26
N TYR A 87 -3.62 8.01 13.83
CA TYR A 87 -2.67 6.90 13.96
C TYR A 87 -2.90 6.10 15.25
N GLY A 88 -2.23 4.96 15.40
CA GLY A 88 -2.31 4.08 16.58
C GLY A 88 -2.84 2.70 16.22
N ASP A 89 -3.44 1.99 17.19
CA ASP A 89 -3.86 0.58 17.03
C ASP A 89 -4.92 0.36 15.96
N LYS A 90 -5.77 1.38 15.74
CA LYS A 90 -6.84 1.37 14.73
C LYS A 90 -6.71 2.60 13.84
N PRO A 91 -5.70 2.58 12.94
CA PRO A 91 -5.46 3.71 12.06
C PRO A 91 -6.65 3.94 11.15
N ARG A 92 -7.04 5.20 10.97
CA ARG A 92 -8.20 5.56 10.14
C ARG A 92 -8.13 7.00 9.67
N ILE A 93 -8.95 7.29 8.67
CA ILE A 93 -9.26 8.66 8.25
C ILE A 93 -10.69 9.01 8.68
N GLN A 94 -10.95 10.29 8.94
CA GLN A 94 -12.29 10.78 9.24
C GLN A 94 -12.43 12.25 8.85
N ARG A 95 -13.65 12.68 8.51
CA ARG A 95 -13.92 14.12 8.32
C ARG A 95 -13.55 14.84 9.61
N ARG A 96 -12.83 15.95 9.48
CA ARG A 96 -12.46 16.76 10.65
C ARG A 96 -13.73 17.37 11.25
N ALA A 97 -13.96 17.16 12.54
CA ALA A 97 -15.02 17.86 13.24
C ALA A 97 -14.69 19.37 13.29
N HIS A 98 -15.62 20.21 12.85
CA HIS A 98 -15.52 21.65 13.10
C HIS A 98 -15.81 21.88 14.58
N GLY A 99 -14.83 22.45 15.30
CA GLY A 99 -15.02 22.97 16.65
C GLY A 99 -15.66 24.35 16.64
#